data_AF-A0A0R1VES8-F1
#
_entry.id   AF-A0A0R1VES8-F1
#
_cell.length_a   1.000
_cell.length_b   1.000
_cell.length_c   1.000
_cell.angle_alpha   90.00
_cell.angle_beta   90.00
_cell.angle_gamma   90.00
#
_symmetry.space_group_name_H-M   'P 1'
#
loop_
_entity.id
_entity.type
_entity.pdbx_description
1 polymer ?
#
loop_
_entity_poly.entity_id
_entity_poly.type
_entity_poly.pdbx_seq_one_letter_code
_entity_poly.pdbx_strand_id
1 'polypeptide(L)'
;MQFYLLRLIMLGKDFGFLKKNNLFIFGGCYTMENLGLLTIIVPCYNEEAVLPETVKELGVILQKLISNGEIAATSKLLFVNDGSHDKTWQLITNYEKKYDFVTGIKFSRNFGHQNALLAGMTTAVEYSDMMITIDADLQDDVKAIYEMVAKYNQGYDVLFMGFAANDRQIRFSSANQR
;
A
#
# COMPACT_ATOMS: atom_id res chain seq x y z
N MET A 1 -16.08 8.67 -21.44
CA MET A 1 -16.47 7.65 -20.43
C MET A 1 -15.20 6.96 -19.96
N GLN A 2 -14.47 7.63 -19.07
CA GLN A 2 -13.19 7.15 -18.54
C GLN A 2 -13.54 6.41 -17.25
N PHE A 3 -13.50 5.08 -17.31
CA PHE A 3 -13.75 4.24 -16.14
C PHE A 3 -12.64 4.50 -15.12
N TYR A 4 -12.97 5.16 -14.00
CA TYR A 4 -12.16 5.20 -12.80
C TYR A 4 -12.18 3.81 -12.17
N LEU A 5 -11.33 2.91 -12.63
CA LEU A 5 -11.27 1.53 -12.16
C LEU A 5 -9.88 1.26 -11.59
N LEU A 6 -9.87 0.80 -10.33
CA LEU A 6 -8.75 0.48 -9.44
C LEU A 6 -8.23 1.67 -8.64
N ARG A 7 -8.90 1.99 -7.52
CA ARG A 7 -8.43 3.01 -6.56
C ARG A 7 -7.77 2.45 -5.30
N LEU A 8 -7.86 1.15 -5.08
CA LEU A 8 -7.19 0.47 -3.98
C LEU A 8 -7.11 -1.02 -4.35
N ILE A 9 -5.90 -1.48 -4.66
CA ILE A 9 -5.63 -2.89 -4.96
C ILE A 9 -4.75 -3.39 -3.84
N MET A 10 -5.13 -4.51 -3.20
CA MET A 10 -4.16 -5.33 -2.49
C MET A 10 -3.72 -6.52 -3.32
N LEU A 11 -2.40 -6.69 -3.45
CA LEU A 11 -1.79 -7.91 -3.97
C LEU A 11 -0.97 -8.57 -2.87
N GLY A 12 -1.36 -9.79 -2.51
CA GLY A 12 -0.55 -10.71 -1.71
C GLY A 12 0.54 -11.38 -2.55
N LYS A 13 1.76 -11.55 -2.01
CA LYS A 13 2.86 -12.27 -2.70
C LYS A 13 2.59 -13.76 -2.97
N ASP A 14 1.60 -14.37 -2.33
CA ASP A 14 1.31 -15.81 -2.42
C ASP A 14 0.65 -16.25 -3.75
N PHE A 15 0.83 -15.51 -4.84
CA PHE A 15 0.42 -15.90 -6.20
C PHE A 15 1.17 -17.13 -6.75
N GLY A 16 2.12 -17.69 -6.00
CA GLY A 16 2.77 -18.95 -6.31
C GLY A 16 3.51 -19.56 -5.12
N PHE A 17 3.03 -20.72 -4.66
CA PHE A 17 3.79 -21.75 -3.95
C PHE A 17 4.29 -21.48 -2.51
N LEU A 18 3.54 -22.04 -1.55
CA LEU A 18 3.95 -22.59 -0.24
C LEU A 18 5.10 -21.89 0.52
N LYS A 19 4.75 -21.14 1.57
CA LYS A 19 5.61 -21.03 2.77
C LYS A 19 4.84 -20.71 4.07
N LYS A 20 3.98 -21.62 4.52
CA LYS A 20 3.67 -21.76 5.96
C LYS A 20 4.35 -23.00 6.50
N ASN A 21 5.57 -22.83 7.00
CA ASN A 21 6.25 -23.86 7.80
C ASN A 21 5.53 -23.95 9.16
N ASN A 22 4.59 -24.88 9.29
CA ASN A 22 4.01 -25.24 10.58
C ASN A 22 5.02 -26.08 11.36
N LEU A 23 5.57 -25.53 12.45
CA LEU A 23 6.19 -26.32 13.52
C LEU A 23 5.27 -26.24 14.74
N PHE A 24 4.51 -27.31 14.97
CA PHE A 24 3.71 -27.47 16.19
C PHE A 24 4.62 -27.84 17.36
N ILE A 25 4.63 -27.00 18.40
CA ILE A 25 5.20 -27.35 19.70
C ILE A 25 4.10 -27.17 20.75
N PHE A 26 3.74 -28.27 21.43
CA PHE A 26 2.73 -28.27 22.49
C PHE A 26 3.23 -27.47 23.69
N GLY A 27 2.43 -26.50 24.13
CA GLY A 27 2.61 -25.80 25.40
C GLY A 27 3.13 -24.38 25.24
N GLY A 28 2.23 -23.44 24.98
CA GLY A 28 2.41 -22.00 25.24
C GLY A 28 3.64 -21.35 24.61
N CYS A 29 3.57 -21.04 23.32
CA CYS A 29 4.49 -20.12 22.67
C CYS A 29 3.73 -19.39 21.56
N TYR A 30 3.61 -18.07 21.66
CA TYR A 30 3.24 -17.27 20.49
C TYR A 30 4.38 -17.45 19.49
N THR A 31 4.14 -18.20 18.42
CA THR A 31 5.01 -18.13 17.25
C THR A 31 5.08 -16.67 16.85
N MET A 32 6.29 -16.15 16.61
CA MET A 32 6.47 -14.93 15.84
C MET A 32 5.72 -15.12 14.52
N GLU A 33 4.44 -14.72 14.49
CA GLU A 33 3.70 -14.57 13.26
C GLU A 33 4.55 -13.58 12.46
N ASN A 34 5.10 -14.04 11.34
CA ASN A 34 5.86 -13.17 10.47
C ASN A 34 4.86 -12.17 9.90
N LEU A 35 4.70 -11.03 10.57
CA LEU A 35 3.77 -9.99 10.19
C LEU A 35 4.06 -9.60 8.74
N GLY A 36 3.01 -9.50 7.92
CA GLY A 36 3.19 -9.17 6.52
C GLY A 36 3.74 -7.74 6.37
N LEU A 37 4.66 -7.56 5.42
CA LEU A 37 5.21 -6.26 5.09
C LEU A 37 4.28 -5.52 4.12
N LEU A 38 3.75 -4.38 4.54
CA LEU A 38 2.88 -3.53 3.73
C LEU A 38 3.68 -2.41 3.04
N THR A 39 3.45 -2.21 1.75
CA THR A 39 3.86 -0.99 1.05
C THR A 39 2.65 -0.26 0.48
N ILE A 40 2.44 0.99 0.90
CA ILE A 40 1.42 1.87 0.33
C ILE A 40 2.06 2.72 -0.76
N ILE A 41 1.62 2.56 -2.00
CA ILE A 41 2.15 3.20 -3.20
C ILE A 41 1.30 4.41 -3.53
N VAL A 42 1.94 5.58 -3.64
CA VAL A 42 1.28 6.85 -3.91
C VAL A 42 1.90 7.48 -5.16
N PRO A 43 1.27 7.40 -6.34
CA PRO A 43 1.73 8.14 -7.51
C PRO A 43 1.52 9.65 -7.28
N CYS A 44 2.49 10.46 -7.71
CA CYS A 44 2.46 11.92 -7.52
C CYS A 44 2.84 12.66 -8.80
N TYR A 45 2.06 13.66 -9.18
CA TYR A 45 2.42 14.63 -10.20
C TYR A 45 1.91 16.03 -9.83
N ASN A 46 2.82 16.93 -9.47
CA ASN A 46 2.53 18.29 -8.99
C ASN A 46 1.61 18.34 -7.75
N GLU A 47 1.99 17.62 -6.70
CA GLU A 47 1.23 17.43 -5.47
C GLU A 47 1.77 18.26 -4.28
N GLU A 48 2.55 19.33 -4.52
CA GLU A 48 3.19 20.13 -3.46
C GLU A 48 2.23 20.56 -2.34
N ALA A 49 0.98 20.89 -2.71
CA ALA A 49 -0.02 21.39 -1.77
C ALA A 49 -0.63 20.29 -0.88
N VAL A 50 -0.85 19.07 -1.40
CA VAL A 50 -1.56 18.00 -0.69
C VAL A 50 -0.61 17.05 0.03
N LEU A 51 0.59 16.86 -0.50
CA LEU A 51 1.57 15.89 -0.01
C LEU A 51 1.87 15.96 1.51
N PRO A 52 1.95 17.15 2.16
CA PRO A 52 2.14 17.22 3.61
C PRO A 52 1.03 16.52 4.41
N GLU A 53 -0.22 16.66 3.98
CA GLU A 53 -1.35 16.00 4.64
C GLU A 53 -1.38 14.51 4.29
N THR A 54 -1.10 14.14 3.04
CA THR A 54 -0.96 12.74 2.60
C THR A 54 0.03 11.97 3.46
N VAL A 55 1.24 12.50 3.66
CA VAL A 55 2.29 11.86 4.47
C VAL A 55 1.86 11.74 5.93
N LYS A 56 1.20 12.76 6.46
CA LYS A 56 0.71 12.77 7.85
C LYS A 56 -0.36 11.69 8.07
N GLU A 57 -1.41 11.69 7.26
CA GLU A 57 -2.55 10.78 7.42
C GLU A 57 -2.15 9.32 7.17
N LEU A 58 -1.45 9.04 6.07
CA LEU A 58 -0.96 7.69 5.79
C LEU A 58 0.09 7.23 6.82
N GLY A 59 0.92 8.14 7.32
CA GLY A 59 1.86 7.85 8.39
C GLY A 59 1.17 7.44 9.69
N VAL A 60 0.10 8.13 10.08
CA VAL A 60 -0.72 7.77 11.25
C VAL A 60 -1.32 6.37 11.09
N ILE A 61 -1.86 6.06 9.91
CA ILE A 61 -2.44 4.74 9.62
C ILE A 61 -1.37 3.65 9.73
N LEU A 62 -0.23 3.84 9.06
CA LEU A 62 0.86 2.87 9.04
C LEU A 62 1.39 2.61 10.45
N GLN A 63 1.64 3.67 11.24
CA GLN A 63 2.13 3.54 12.61
C GLN A 63 1.12 2.84 13.52
N LYS A 64 -0.18 3.10 13.34
CA LYS A 64 -1.22 2.43 14.12
C LYS A 64 -1.27 0.93 13.82
N LEU A 65 -1.26 0.55 12.55
CA LEU A 65 -1.20 -0.86 12.12
C LEU A 65 0.04 -1.57 12.68
N ILE A 66 1.21 -0.91 12.66
CA ILE A 66 2.45 -1.43 13.25
C ILE A 66 2.29 -1.62 14.77
N SER A 67 1.78 -0.60 15.47
CA SER A 67 1.62 -0.64 16.93
C SER A 67 0.62 -1.69 17.42
N ASN A 68 -0.38 -2.01 16.59
CA ASN A 68 -1.35 -3.07 16.85
C ASN A 68 -0.80 -4.48 16.54
N GLY A 69 0.40 -4.58 15.96
CA GLY A 69 0.95 -5.85 15.49
C GLY A 69 0.20 -6.42 14.28
N GLU A 70 -0.40 -5.57 13.44
CA GLU A 70 -1.15 -6.01 12.25
C GLU A 70 -0.27 -6.11 10.99
N ILE A 71 0.85 -5.38 10.96
CA ILE A 71 1.84 -5.36 9.86
C ILE A 71 3.26 -5.24 10.42
N ALA A 72 4.27 -5.60 9.62
CA ALA A 72 5.68 -5.49 10.03
C ALA A 72 6.13 -4.02 10.21
N ALA A 73 7.02 -3.78 11.18
CA ALA A 73 7.59 -2.45 11.45
C ALA A 73 8.40 -1.87 10.28
N THR A 74 8.82 -2.70 9.33
CA THR A 74 9.55 -2.31 8.12
C THR A 74 8.65 -1.89 6.96
N SER A 75 7.33 -1.84 7.17
CA SER A 75 6.33 -1.38 6.18
C SER A 75 6.60 0.06 5.72
N LYS A 76 6.23 0.40 4.48
CA LYS A 76 6.63 1.64 3.80
C LYS A 76 5.47 2.41 3.15
N LEU A 77 5.65 3.71 3.03
CA LEU A 77 5.00 4.58 2.05
C LEU A 77 5.98 4.81 0.89
N LEU A 78 5.59 4.39 -0.31
CA LEU A 78 6.38 4.55 -1.54
C LEU A 78 5.73 5.63 -2.41
N PHE A 79 6.34 6.80 -2.47
CA PHE A 79 5.90 7.88 -3.35
C PHE A 79 6.56 7.76 -4.73
N VAL A 80 5.77 7.73 -5.80
CA VAL A 80 6.30 7.66 -7.18
C VAL A 80 6.07 9.00 -7.88
N ASN A 81 7.10 9.83 -7.93
CA ASN A 81 7.06 11.13 -8.58
C ASN A 81 7.17 11.01 -10.11
N ASP A 82 6.07 11.25 -10.81
CA ASP A 82 5.91 11.18 -12.26
C ASP A 82 6.43 12.46 -12.96
N GLY A 83 7.66 12.86 -12.64
CA GLY A 83 8.30 14.00 -13.30
C GLY A 83 7.69 15.37 -12.99
N SER A 84 7.22 15.61 -11.76
CA SER A 84 6.68 16.91 -11.31
C SER A 84 7.63 18.09 -11.56
N HIS A 85 7.03 19.26 -11.77
CA HIS A 85 7.72 20.54 -12.01
C HIS A 85 7.71 21.48 -10.79
N ASP A 86 6.96 21.13 -9.75
CA ASP A 86 6.86 21.86 -8.48
C ASP A 86 7.81 21.27 -7.41
N LYS A 87 7.58 21.57 -6.13
CA LYS A 87 8.43 21.05 -5.04
C LYS A 87 8.09 19.62 -4.59
N THR A 88 7.22 18.88 -5.27
CA THR A 88 6.80 17.51 -4.88
C THR A 88 7.99 16.61 -4.57
N TRP A 89 8.98 16.53 -5.47
CA TRP A 89 10.17 15.69 -5.25
C TRP A 89 11.03 16.15 -4.07
N GLN A 90 11.18 17.47 -3.92
CA GLN A 90 11.93 18.03 -2.80
C GLN A 90 11.26 17.66 -1.47
N LEU A 91 9.92 17.71 -1.41
CA LEU A 91 9.16 17.29 -0.24
C LEU A 91 9.34 15.79 0.04
N ILE A 92 9.20 14.92 -0.96
CA ILE A 92 9.41 13.46 -0.81
C ILE A 92 10.79 13.16 -0.20
N THR A 93 11.85 13.74 -0.77
CA THR A 93 13.23 13.52 -0.28
C THR A 93 13.47 14.08 1.13
N ASN A 94 12.77 15.15 1.52
CA ASN A 94 12.80 15.66 2.88
C ASN A 94 12.08 14.71 3.86
N TYR A 95 10.96 14.12 3.45
CA TYR A 95 10.22 13.17 4.26
C TYR A 95 10.95 11.84 4.43
N GLU A 96 11.63 11.34 3.39
CA GLU A 96 12.48 10.15 3.46
C GLU A 96 13.61 10.30 4.50
N LYS A 97 14.16 11.51 4.67
CA LYS A 97 15.14 11.79 5.73
C LYS A 97 14.54 11.90 7.12
N LYS A 98 13.26 12.22 7.22
CA LYS A 98 12.56 12.50 8.48
C LYS A 98 11.86 11.26 9.05
N TYR A 99 11.40 10.38 8.18
CA TYR A 99 10.56 9.25 8.52
C TYR A 99 11.11 7.99 7.86
N ASP A 100 11.55 7.01 8.66
CA ASP A 100 12.09 5.75 8.16
C ASP A 100 11.09 4.97 7.31
N PHE A 101 9.79 5.22 7.48
CA PHE A 101 8.73 4.59 6.72
C PHE A 101 8.45 5.26 5.37
N VAL A 102 9.10 6.37 5.01
CA VAL A 102 8.91 7.05 3.72
C VAL A 102 10.05 6.71 2.78
N THR A 103 9.73 6.41 1.52
CA THR A 103 10.71 6.29 0.43
C THR A 103 10.13 6.81 -0.88
N GLY A 104 10.97 7.08 -1.88
CA GLY A 104 10.57 7.70 -3.13
C GLY A 104 11.27 7.19 -4.38
N ILE A 105 10.52 7.11 -5.49
CA ILE A 105 11.04 6.92 -6.85
C ILE A 105 10.75 8.18 -7.65
N LYS A 106 11.72 8.63 -8.46
CA LYS A 106 11.55 9.77 -9.37
C LYS A 106 11.75 9.35 -10.82
N PHE A 107 10.77 9.65 -11.65
CA PHE A 107 10.92 9.59 -13.09
C PHE A 107 11.67 10.81 -13.64
N SER A 108 12.35 10.60 -14.77
CA SER A 108 13.10 11.66 -15.47
C SER A 108 12.21 12.72 -16.11
N ARG A 109 10.96 12.36 -16.44
CA ARG A 109 9.91 13.20 -17.01
C ARG A 109 8.55 12.58 -16.69
N ASN A 110 7.46 13.25 -17.05
CA ASN A 110 6.13 12.69 -16.94
C ASN A 110 5.93 11.55 -17.96
N PHE A 111 5.54 10.37 -17.47
CA PHE A 111 5.15 9.19 -18.23
C PHE A 111 3.67 8.83 -18.03
N GLY A 112 2.97 9.50 -17.11
CA GLY A 112 1.56 9.31 -16.84
C GLY A 112 1.31 8.44 -15.61
N HIS A 113 0.19 8.73 -14.95
CA HIS A 113 -0.24 8.11 -13.70
C HIS A 113 -0.13 6.57 -13.68
N GLN A 114 -0.61 5.89 -14.73
CA GLN A 114 -0.58 4.42 -14.81
C GLN A 114 0.85 3.86 -14.81
N ASN A 115 1.80 4.56 -15.42
CA ASN A 115 3.21 4.16 -15.43
C ASN A 115 3.86 4.37 -14.06
N ALA A 116 3.50 5.45 -13.36
CA ALA A 116 3.95 5.67 -11.98
C ALA A 116 3.43 4.58 -11.04
N LEU A 117 2.14 4.23 -11.16
CA LEU A 117 1.51 3.15 -10.41
C LEU A 117 2.21 1.80 -10.66
N LEU A 118 2.40 1.44 -11.93
CA LEU A 118 3.05 0.19 -12.33
C LEU A 118 4.49 0.11 -11.82
N ALA A 119 5.26 1.19 -11.92
CA ALA A 119 6.64 1.22 -11.42
C ALA A 119 6.70 1.06 -9.90
N GLY A 120 5.78 1.69 -9.18
CA GLY A 120 5.63 1.51 -7.73
C GLY A 120 5.33 0.06 -7.36
N MET A 121 4.34 -0.56 -8.02
CA MET A 121 4.00 -1.97 -7.79
C MET A 121 5.15 -2.91 -8.16
N THR A 122 5.81 -2.69 -9.29
CA THR A 122 6.94 -3.50 -9.74
C THR A 122 8.13 -3.41 -8.80
N THR A 123 8.32 -2.25 -8.15
CA THR A 123 9.37 -2.09 -7.14
C THR A 123 8.98 -2.73 -5.83
N ALA A 124 7.74 -2.53 -5.38
CA ALA A 124 7.27 -3.00 -4.08
C ALA A 124 7.08 -4.53 -4.03
N VAL A 125 6.78 -5.18 -5.16
CA VAL A 125 6.51 -6.63 -5.23
C VAL A 125 7.70 -7.49 -4.84
N GLU A 126 8.93 -6.99 -4.88
CA GLU A 126 10.10 -7.76 -4.43
C GLU A 126 10.24 -7.74 -2.89
N TYR A 127 9.75 -6.71 -2.22
CA TYR A 127 10.03 -6.44 -0.80
C TYR A 127 8.81 -6.50 0.11
N SER A 128 7.59 -6.55 -0.44
CA SER A 128 6.34 -6.42 0.33
C SER A 128 5.46 -7.63 0.20
N ASP A 129 4.82 -8.06 1.28
CA ASP A 129 3.82 -9.13 1.26
C ASP A 129 2.43 -8.59 0.90
N MET A 130 2.20 -7.31 1.16
CA MET A 130 1.01 -6.54 0.78
C MET A 130 1.44 -5.27 0.06
N MET A 131 0.74 -4.93 -1.02
CA MET A 131 0.86 -3.63 -1.69
C MET A 131 -0.51 -2.98 -1.72
N ILE A 132 -0.62 -1.70 -1.37
CA ILE A 132 -1.87 -0.92 -1.48
C ILE A 132 -1.57 0.31 -2.32
N THR A 133 -2.39 0.62 -3.31
CA THR A 133 -2.21 1.82 -4.15
C THR A 133 -3.25 2.88 -3.83
N ILE A 134 -2.86 4.13 -3.57
CA ILE A 134 -3.80 5.23 -3.27
C ILE A 134 -3.33 6.55 -3.88
N ASP A 135 -4.26 7.41 -4.31
CA ASP A 135 -3.95 8.74 -4.82
C ASP A 135 -3.51 9.72 -3.72
N ALA A 136 -2.69 10.71 -4.09
CA ALA A 136 -2.13 11.66 -3.14
C ALA A 136 -3.17 12.62 -2.54
N ASP A 137 -4.29 12.85 -3.22
CA ASP A 137 -5.31 13.82 -2.82
C ASP A 137 -6.21 13.37 -1.65
N LEU A 138 -6.04 12.13 -1.18
CA LEU A 138 -6.82 11.49 -0.10
C LEU A 138 -8.35 11.58 -0.29
N GLN A 139 -8.84 11.69 -1.52
CA GLN A 139 -10.29 11.69 -1.77
C GLN A 139 -10.92 10.32 -1.46
N ASP A 140 -10.12 9.26 -1.51
CA ASP A 140 -10.53 7.92 -1.13
C ASP A 140 -10.61 7.75 0.38
N ASP A 141 -11.43 6.80 0.84
CA ASP A 141 -11.53 6.51 2.27
C ASP A 141 -10.28 5.80 2.75
N VAL A 142 -9.32 6.57 3.27
CA VAL A 142 -8.08 6.03 3.84
C VAL A 142 -8.33 5.01 4.95
N LYS A 143 -9.52 4.98 5.57
CA LYS A 143 -9.87 3.96 6.56
C LYS A 143 -10.06 2.57 5.95
N ALA A 144 -10.33 2.48 4.65
CA ALA A 144 -10.41 1.21 3.93
C ALA A 144 -9.10 0.42 4.02
N ILE A 145 -7.96 1.09 4.23
CA ILE A 145 -6.66 0.45 4.43
C ILE A 145 -6.69 -0.51 5.64
N TYR A 146 -7.34 -0.12 6.75
CA TYR A 146 -7.48 -0.99 7.92
C TYR A 146 -8.27 -2.26 7.60
N GLU A 147 -9.39 -2.11 6.89
CA GLU A 147 -10.22 -3.26 6.51
C GLU A 147 -9.47 -4.19 5.55
N MET A 148 -8.72 -3.61 4.61
CA MET A 148 -7.92 -4.38 3.67
C MET A 148 -6.83 -5.19 4.37
N VAL A 149 -6.09 -4.59 5.30
CA VAL A 149 -5.08 -5.30 6.11
C VAL A 149 -5.72 -6.39 6.97
N ALA A 150 -6.84 -6.11 7.63
CA ALA A 150 -7.57 -7.11 8.41
C ALA A 150 -8.01 -8.31 7.56
N LYS A 151 -8.40 -8.06 6.30
CA LYS A 151 -8.80 -9.11 5.35
C LYS A 151 -7.62 -9.92 4.85
N TYR A 152 -6.49 -9.27 4.57
CA TYR A 152 -5.26 -10.00 4.27
C TYR A 152 -4.86 -10.93 5.40
N ASN A 153 -4.91 -10.46 6.65
CA ASN A 153 -4.60 -11.25 7.83
C ASN A 153 -5.61 -12.41 8.05
N GLN A 154 -6.81 -12.34 7.47
CA GLN A 154 -7.79 -13.43 7.39
C GLN A 154 -7.50 -14.45 6.27
N GLY A 155 -6.49 -14.21 5.42
CA GLY A 155 -6.08 -15.11 4.33
C GLY A 155 -6.68 -14.79 2.95
N TYR A 156 -7.08 -13.54 2.70
CA TYR A 156 -7.54 -13.10 1.37
C TYR A 156 -6.37 -12.55 0.54
N ASP A 157 -6.21 -13.07 -0.68
CA ASP A 157 -5.03 -12.77 -1.53
C ASP A 157 -5.17 -11.51 -2.39
N VAL A 158 -6.40 -11.21 -2.84
CA VAL A 158 -6.68 -10.06 -3.71
C VAL A 158 -7.89 -9.29 -3.24
N LEU A 159 -7.67 -8.00 -3.02
CA LEU A 159 -8.69 -7.08 -2.54
C LEU A 159 -8.83 -5.96 -3.56
N PHE A 160 -10.03 -5.80 -4.10
CA PHE A 160 -10.35 -4.70 -5.01
C PHE A 160 -11.39 -3.80 -4.36
N MET A 161 -11.04 -2.53 -4.14
CA MET A 161 -12.07 -1.53 -3.88
C MET A 161 -12.58 -1.00 -5.22
N GLY A 162 -13.87 -1.25 -5.50
CA GLY A 162 -14.52 -0.82 -6.74
C GLY A 162 -15.79 -0.04 -6.43
N PHE A 163 -16.03 1.04 -7.17
CA PHE A 163 -17.25 1.81 -7.07
C PHE A 163 -18.37 1.09 -7.83
N ALA A 164 -19.32 0.48 -7.12
CA ALA A 164 -20.61 0.17 -7.69
C ALA A 164 -21.49 1.42 -7.60
N ALA A 165 -22.32 1.65 -8.61
CA ALA A 165 -22.94 2.92 -9.00
C ALA A 165 -23.80 3.69 -7.96
N ASN A 166 -23.77 3.38 -6.67
CA ASN A 166 -24.25 4.24 -5.58
C ASN A 166 -23.79 3.79 -4.17
N ASP A 167 -22.72 2.99 -4.03
CA ASP A 167 -22.29 2.51 -2.72
C ASP A 167 -20.79 2.18 -2.67
N ARG A 168 -20.08 2.63 -1.62
CA ARG A 168 -18.68 2.24 -1.36
C ARG A 168 -18.68 0.77 -0.93
N GLN A 169 -18.43 -0.16 -1.86
CA GLN A 169 -18.31 -1.58 -1.52
C GLN A 169 -16.90 -2.10 -1.84
N ILE A 170 -16.25 -2.65 -0.82
CA ILE A 170 -15.02 -3.41 -0.99
C ILE A 170 -15.41 -4.79 -1.51
N ARG A 171 -14.81 -5.20 -2.63
CA ARG A 171 -15.02 -6.52 -3.23
C ARG A 171 -13.83 -7.40 -2.95
N PHE A 172 -14.12 -8.61 -2.46
CA PHE A 172 -13.12 -9.58 -2.02
C PHE A 172 -13.04 -10.70 -3.06
N SER A 173 -11.84 -11.10 -3.44
CA SER A 173 -11.61 -12.32 -4.22
C SER A 173 -10.51 -13.12 -3.55
N SER A 174 -10.81 -14.31 -3.05
CA SER A 174 -9.78 -15.27 -2.67
C SER A 174 -9.27 -15.95 -3.94
N ALA A 175 -7.96 -16.07 -4.12
CA ALA A 175 -7.41 -16.82 -5.24
C ALA A 175 -7.67 -18.34 -5.09
N ASN A 176 -8.07 -18.78 -3.89
CA ASN A 176 -8.26 -20.18 -3.51
C ASN A 176 -9.71 -20.70 -3.56
N GLN A 177 -10.67 -19.95 -4.10
CA GLN A 177 -12.01 -20.49 -4.38
C GLN A 177 -12.13 -20.90 -5.85
N ARG A 178 -11.62 -22.10 -6.16
CA ARG A 178 -12.00 -22.90 -7.33
C ARG A 178 -12.42 -24.29 -6.87
#